data_AF-A0A1E4J1Q8-F1
#
_entry.id   AF-A0A1E4J1Q8-F1
#
_cell.length_a   1.000
_cell.length_b   1.000
_cell.length_c   1.000
_cell.angle_alpha   90.00
_cell.angle_beta   90.00
_cell.angle_gamma   90.00
#
_symmetry.space_group_name_H-M   'P 1'
#
loop_
_entity.id
_entity.type
_entity.pdbx_description
1 polymer ?
#
loop_
_entity_poly.entity_id
_entity_poly.type
_entity_poly.pdbx_seq_one_letter_code
_entity_poly.pdbx_strand_id
1 'polypeptide(L)'
;MKTTHLALAAALAVLAVASANAQQRTREAVEAEAIAAAHAKDQNVTRGSRGADPFKSVADPEAVYKQAVDTAHAPNQNVTRGSRGPDPFTSSRDPAQVYQEAMATAAAPDQNVTGGSRVNSKVISTMENPVLKAAQGK
;
A
#
# COMPACT_ATOMS: atom_id res chain seq x y z
N MET A 1 -53.92 57.05 11.39
CA MET A 1 -54.83 55.89 11.14
C MET A 1 -55.01 55.53 9.67
N LYS A 2 -54.83 56.43 8.68
CA LYS A 2 -55.05 56.11 7.25
C LYS A 2 -53.86 55.36 6.57
N THR A 3 -52.65 55.54 7.09
CA THR A 3 -51.41 54.94 6.56
C THR A 3 -51.27 53.46 6.87
N THR A 4 -51.82 53.01 8.00
CA THR A 4 -51.79 51.61 8.44
C THR A 4 -52.68 50.70 7.61
N HIS A 5 -53.83 51.19 7.12
CA HIS A 5 -54.72 50.40 6.25
C HIS A 5 -54.15 50.19 4.85
N LEU A 6 -53.44 51.18 4.30
CA LEU A 6 -52.75 51.07 3.01
C LEU A 6 -51.58 50.08 3.05
N ALA A 7 -50.80 50.11 4.13
CA ALA A 7 -49.69 49.17 4.31
C ALA A 7 -50.19 47.72 4.48
N LEU A 8 -51.29 47.52 5.22
CA LEU A 8 -51.87 46.19 5.41
C LEU A 8 -52.48 45.63 4.11
N ALA A 9 -53.15 46.47 3.31
CA ALA A 9 -53.71 46.09 2.03
C ALA A 9 -52.62 45.73 0.99
N ALA A 10 -51.52 46.50 0.97
CA ALA A 10 -50.38 46.20 0.11
C ALA A 10 -49.68 44.89 0.50
N ALA A 11 -49.52 44.63 1.80
CA ALA A 11 -48.94 43.38 2.30
C ALA A 11 -49.82 42.16 1.97
N LEU A 12 -51.15 42.29 2.06
CA LEU A 12 -52.08 41.22 1.70
C LEU A 12 -52.09 40.93 0.19
N ALA A 13 -51.98 41.96 -0.64
CA ALA A 13 -51.92 41.83 -2.09
C ALA A 13 -50.61 41.16 -2.57
N VAL A 14 -49.47 41.47 -1.93
CA VAL A 14 -48.18 40.83 -2.25
C VAL A 14 -48.17 39.36 -1.82
N LEU A 15 -48.80 39.03 -0.69
CA LEU A 15 -48.89 37.64 -0.22
C LEU A 15 -49.83 36.78 -1.08
N ALA A 16 -50.90 37.37 -1.63
CA ALA A 16 -51.82 36.69 -2.54
C ALA A 16 -51.23 36.43 -3.94
N VAL A 17 -50.30 37.27 -4.41
CA VAL A 17 -49.60 37.07 -5.69
C VAL A 17 -48.47 36.03 -5.55
N ALA A 18 -47.85 35.94 -4.37
CA ALA A 18 -46.82 34.92 -4.11
C ALA A 18 -47.40 33.49 -4.09
N SER A 19 -48.64 33.30 -3.60
CA SER A 19 -49.31 31.99 -3.59
C SER A 19 -49.92 31.59 -4.93
N ALA A 20 -50.15 32.52 -5.84
CA ALA A 20 -50.63 32.24 -7.20
C ALA A 20 -49.56 31.66 -8.14
N ASN A 21 -48.28 31.71 -7.77
CA ASN A 21 -47.17 31.18 -8.56
C ASN A 21 -46.87 29.69 -8.31
N ALA A 22 -47.63 29.03 -7.43
CA ALA A 22 -47.71 27.58 -7.43
C ALA A 22 -48.60 27.15 -8.60
N GLN A 23 -48.08 27.26 -9.82
CA GLN A 23 -48.76 26.83 -11.04
C GLN A 23 -49.15 25.36 -10.86
N GLN A 24 -50.45 25.10 -10.67
CA GLN A 24 -50.99 23.76 -10.48
C GLN A 24 -50.90 23.05 -11.84
N ARG A 25 -49.71 22.51 -12.15
CA ARG A 25 -49.45 21.80 -13.40
C ARG A 25 -50.43 20.65 -13.47
N THR A 26 -51.17 20.56 -14.58
CA THR A 26 -52.08 19.43 -14.79
C THR A 26 -51.27 18.15 -14.77
N ARG A 27 -51.85 17.08 -14.22
CA ARG A 27 -51.18 15.79 -14.11
C ARG A 27 -50.66 15.31 -15.48
N GLU A 28 -51.42 15.58 -16.53
CA GLU A 28 -51.07 15.32 -17.93
C GLU A 28 -49.81 16.07 -18.39
N ALA A 29 -49.67 17.34 -18.02
CA ALA A 29 -48.49 18.13 -18.36
C ALA A 29 -47.24 17.62 -17.61
N VAL A 30 -47.42 17.19 -16.36
CA VAL A 30 -46.34 16.57 -15.56
C VAL A 30 -45.96 15.20 -16.15
N GLU A 31 -46.94 14.39 -16.56
CA GLU A 31 -46.71 13.09 -17.18
C GLU A 31 -46.01 13.22 -18.54
N ALA A 32 -46.42 14.17 -19.39
CA ALA A 32 -45.77 14.44 -20.67
C ALA A 32 -44.32 14.89 -20.49
N GLU A 33 -44.04 15.76 -19.52
CA GLU A 33 -42.69 16.21 -19.20
C GLU A 33 -41.84 15.08 -18.60
N ALA A 34 -42.42 14.24 -17.74
CA ALA A 34 -41.74 13.08 -17.18
C ALA A 34 -41.37 12.05 -18.25
N ILE A 35 -42.26 11.81 -19.21
CA ILE A 35 -42.00 10.94 -20.38
C ILE A 35 -40.90 11.54 -21.26
N ALA A 36 -40.98 12.84 -21.57
CA ALA A 36 -39.96 13.53 -22.35
C ALA A 36 -38.58 13.51 -21.66
N ALA A 37 -38.55 13.68 -20.33
CA ALA A 37 -37.35 13.55 -19.54
C ALA A 37 -36.83 12.10 -19.54
N ALA A 38 -37.68 11.09 -19.37
CA ALA A 38 -37.26 9.69 -19.40
C ALA A 38 -36.67 9.25 -20.74
N HIS A 39 -37.13 9.84 -21.86
CA HIS A 39 -36.60 9.59 -23.20
C HIS A 39 -35.42 10.48 -23.59
N ALA A 40 -34.95 11.36 -22.70
CA ALA A 40 -33.79 12.19 -22.99
C ALA A 40 -32.52 11.33 -23.10
N LYS A 41 -31.67 11.69 -24.07
CA LYS A 41 -30.50 10.93 -24.53
C LYS A 41 -29.52 10.47 -23.45
N ASP A 42 -29.52 11.10 -22.27
CA ASP A 42 -28.55 10.85 -21.19
C ASP A 42 -29.20 10.59 -19.82
N GLN A 43 -30.51 10.34 -19.78
CA GLN A 43 -31.23 10.00 -18.55
C GLN A 43 -31.10 8.49 -18.22
N ASN A 44 -30.92 8.18 -16.94
CA ASN A 44 -30.70 6.80 -16.43
C ASN A 44 -29.44 6.08 -16.97
N VAL A 45 -28.41 6.84 -17.33
CA VAL A 45 -27.11 6.27 -17.72
C VAL A 45 -26.30 6.05 -16.43
N THR A 46 -26.02 4.79 -16.09
CA THR A 46 -25.16 4.43 -14.95
C THR A 46 -23.81 5.15 -15.05
N ARG A 47 -23.27 5.60 -13.92
CA ARG A 47 -21.92 6.20 -13.89
C ARG A 47 -20.92 5.19 -14.47
N GLY A 48 -20.44 5.45 -15.69
CA GLY A 48 -19.53 4.56 -16.44
C GLY A 48 -20.04 4.09 -17.81
N SER A 49 -21.34 4.17 -18.13
CA SER A 49 -21.86 3.75 -19.45
C SER A 49 -21.66 4.79 -20.57
N ARG A 50 -21.11 5.97 -20.25
CA ARG A 50 -20.76 7.03 -21.23
C ARG A 50 -19.31 6.91 -21.77
N GLY A 51 -18.63 5.80 -21.48
CA GLY A 51 -17.19 5.67 -21.70
C GLY A 51 -16.39 6.33 -20.57
N ALA A 52 -15.11 5.99 -20.47
CA ALA A 52 -14.21 6.67 -19.52
C ALA A 52 -14.11 8.16 -19.90
N ASP A 53 -14.34 9.04 -18.93
CA ASP A 53 -14.09 10.47 -19.13
C ASP A 53 -12.63 10.66 -19.59
N PRO A 54 -12.34 11.59 -20.53
CA PRO A 54 -10.98 11.84 -20.96
C PRO A 54 -10.11 12.17 -19.74
N PHE A 55 -9.15 11.29 -19.43
CA PHE A 55 -8.19 11.55 -18.36
C PHE A 55 -7.32 12.74 -18.76
N LYS A 56 -7.50 13.86 -18.08
CA LYS A 56 -6.58 14.99 -18.14
C LYS A 56 -5.62 14.85 -16.97
N SER A 57 -4.38 14.46 -17.29
CA SER A 57 -3.30 14.51 -16.31
C SER A 57 -3.20 15.93 -15.74
N VAL A 58 -3.24 16.04 -14.42
CA VAL A 58 -2.96 17.31 -13.71
C VAL A 58 -1.45 17.55 -13.56
N ALA A 59 -0.63 16.56 -13.90
CA ALA A 59 0.83 16.67 -13.85
C ALA A 59 1.37 17.30 -15.13
N ASP A 60 2.30 18.23 -14.96
CA ASP A 60 3.09 18.81 -16.05
C ASP A 60 3.96 17.72 -16.71
N PRO A 61 3.77 17.43 -18.01
CA PRO A 61 4.54 16.42 -18.72
C PRO A 61 6.05 16.62 -18.63
N GLU A 62 6.52 17.87 -18.62
CA GLU A 62 7.95 18.18 -18.58
C GLU A 62 8.54 17.86 -17.19
N ALA A 63 7.81 18.20 -16.13
CA ALA A 63 8.19 17.84 -14.76
C ALA A 63 8.26 16.31 -14.57
N VAL A 64 7.29 15.58 -15.14
CA VAL A 64 7.28 14.10 -15.11
C VAL A 64 8.47 13.53 -15.89
N TYR A 65 8.78 14.08 -17.06
CA TYR A 65 9.93 13.68 -17.86
C TYR A 65 11.24 13.89 -17.09
N LYS A 66 11.43 15.09 -16.53
CA LYS A 66 12.61 15.41 -15.72
C LYS A 66 12.75 14.47 -14.53
N GLN A 67 11.67 14.22 -13.79
CA GLN A 67 11.68 13.30 -12.67
C GLN A 67 12.05 11.86 -13.09
N ALA A 68 11.55 11.41 -14.24
CA ALA A 68 11.89 10.09 -14.78
C ALA A 68 13.38 10.00 -15.15
N VAL A 69 13.94 11.04 -15.78
CA VAL A 69 15.36 11.12 -16.12
C VAL A 69 16.22 11.16 -14.86
N ASP A 70 15.88 12.02 -13.88
CA ASP A 70 16.61 12.11 -12.61
C ASP A 70 16.60 10.78 -11.85
N THR A 71 15.45 10.09 -11.86
CA THR A 71 15.32 8.77 -11.24
C THR A 71 16.16 7.73 -11.99
N ALA A 72 16.20 7.74 -13.32
CA ALA A 72 17.03 6.81 -14.09
C ALA A 72 18.54 7.01 -13.87
N HIS A 73 18.97 8.25 -13.61
CA HIS A 73 20.36 8.59 -13.32
C HIS A 73 20.73 8.51 -11.84
N ALA A 74 19.78 8.20 -10.96
CA ALA A 74 20.07 8.15 -9.53
C ALA A 74 21.04 6.99 -9.21
N PRO A 75 22.00 7.20 -8.29
CA PRO A 75 22.92 6.15 -7.87
C PRO A 75 22.18 4.90 -7.38
N ASN A 76 22.68 3.72 -7.74
CA ASN A 76 22.15 2.42 -7.30
C ASN A 76 20.75 2.06 -7.79
N GLN A 77 20.25 2.73 -8.84
CA GLN A 77 19.06 2.27 -9.57
C GLN A 77 19.46 1.08 -10.44
N ASN A 78 18.66 0.01 -10.42
CA ASN A 78 18.89 -1.25 -11.15
C ASN A 78 20.08 -2.11 -10.70
N VAL A 79 20.65 -1.89 -9.52
CA VAL A 79 21.63 -2.83 -8.98
C VAL A 79 20.91 -4.11 -8.53
N THR A 80 21.24 -5.22 -9.18
CA THR A 80 20.77 -6.56 -8.80
C THR A 80 21.20 -6.89 -7.37
N ARG A 81 20.41 -7.65 -6.63
CA ARG A 81 20.80 -8.13 -5.29
C ARG A 81 22.17 -8.84 -5.40
N GLY A 82 23.19 -8.30 -4.75
CA GLY A 82 24.58 -8.79 -4.80
C GLY A 82 25.57 -7.93 -5.61
N SER A 83 25.12 -7.01 -6.47
CA SER A 83 26.03 -6.08 -7.18
C SER A 83 26.52 -4.92 -6.30
N ARG A 84 26.03 -4.82 -5.06
CA ARG A 84 26.49 -3.89 -4.02
C ARG A 84 27.67 -4.45 -3.19
N GLY A 85 28.26 -5.57 -3.63
CA GLY A 85 29.19 -6.35 -2.82
C GLY A 85 28.44 -7.27 -1.83
N PRO A 86 29.15 -8.20 -1.18
CA PRO A 86 28.56 -8.99 -0.11
C PRO A 86 28.04 -8.06 1.00
N ASP A 87 26.83 -8.33 1.48
CA ASP A 87 26.29 -7.61 2.65
C ASP A 87 27.31 -7.72 3.80
N PRO A 88 27.61 -6.61 4.51
CA PRO A 88 28.53 -6.65 5.64
C PRO A 88 28.01 -7.65 6.69
N PHE A 89 28.70 -8.79 6.82
CA PHE A 89 28.44 -9.74 7.88
C PHE A 89 29.34 -9.41 9.08
N THR A 90 28.73 -8.95 10.16
CA THR A 90 29.39 -8.82 11.46
C THR A 90 29.03 -10.02 12.32
N SER A 91 29.98 -10.95 12.48
CA SER A 91 29.84 -12.04 13.45
C SER A 91 29.70 -11.46 14.87
N SER A 92 28.73 -11.96 15.64
CA SER A 92 28.61 -11.66 17.07
C SER A 92 29.56 -12.51 17.94
N ARG A 93 30.21 -13.52 17.35
CA ARG A 93 31.12 -14.44 18.04
C ARG A 93 32.57 -14.05 17.78
N ASP A 94 33.41 -14.19 18.81
CA ASP A 94 34.86 -14.02 18.73
C ASP A 94 35.46 -15.03 17.73
N PRO A 95 36.16 -14.58 16.66
CA PRO A 95 36.80 -15.47 15.69
C PRO A 95 37.76 -16.48 16.33
N ALA A 96 38.47 -16.10 17.40
CA ALA A 96 39.38 -17.01 18.07
C ALA A 96 38.64 -18.16 18.74
N GLN A 97 37.50 -17.88 19.39
CA GLN A 97 36.65 -18.92 19.98
C GLN A 97 36.08 -19.87 18.93
N VAL A 98 35.60 -19.34 17.80
CA VAL A 98 35.09 -20.15 16.69
C VAL A 98 36.17 -21.05 16.13
N TYR A 99 37.39 -20.55 15.97
CA TYR A 99 38.53 -21.34 15.52
C TYR A 99 38.86 -22.48 16.49
N GLN A 100 38.91 -22.22 17.80
CA GLN A 100 39.20 -23.25 18.80
C GLN A 100 38.11 -24.32 18.85
N GLU A 101 36.83 -23.93 18.77
CA GLU A 101 35.71 -24.87 18.73
C GLU A 101 35.74 -25.73 17.47
N ALA A 102 36.07 -25.14 16.31
CA ALA A 102 36.19 -25.88 15.07
C ALA A 102 37.34 -26.91 15.13
N MET A 103 38.49 -26.52 15.67
CA MET A 103 39.64 -27.42 15.87
C MET A 103 39.31 -28.54 16.85
N ALA A 104 38.68 -28.22 17.99
CA ALA A 104 38.26 -29.21 18.97
C ALA A 104 37.24 -30.20 18.35
N THR A 105 36.27 -29.69 17.61
CA THR A 105 35.28 -30.53 16.93
C THR A 105 35.95 -31.45 15.91
N ALA A 106 36.80 -30.91 15.03
CA ALA A 106 37.50 -31.70 14.02
C ALA A 106 38.44 -32.77 14.60
N ALA A 107 39.00 -32.53 15.80
CA ALA A 107 39.85 -33.47 16.50
C ALA A 107 39.06 -34.45 17.40
N ALA A 108 37.73 -34.38 17.43
CA ALA A 108 36.93 -35.25 18.27
C ALA A 108 37.03 -36.72 17.81
N PRO A 109 37.20 -37.70 18.71
CA PRO A 109 37.36 -39.10 18.31
C PRO A 109 36.14 -39.71 17.62
N ASP A 110 34.96 -39.09 17.73
CA ASP A 110 33.70 -39.54 17.15
C ASP A 110 33.36 -38.86 15.80
N GLN A 111 34.30 -38.14 15.17
CA GLN A 111 34.06 -37.48 13.89
C GLN A 111 33.67 -38.45 12.75
N ASN A 112 34.10 -39.71 12.81
CA ASN A 112 33.83 -40.71 11.77
C ASN A 112 32.59 -41.59 12.03
N VAL A 113 31.76 -41.21 12.99
CA VAL A 113 30.51 -41.93 13.28
C VAL A 113 29.48 -41.60 12.21
N THR A 114 29.02 -42.61 11.46
CA THR A 114 28.03 -42.42 10.39
C THR A 114 26.69 -41.94 10.97
N GLY A 115 25.93 -41.15 10.19
CA GLY A 115 24.67 -40.55 10.65
C GLY A 115 23.64 -41.57 11.19
N GLY A 116 23.67 -42.81 10.69
CA GLY A 116 22.83 -43.90 11.18
C GLY A 116 23.11 -44.31 12.64
N SER A 117 24.34 -44.13 13.12
CA SER A 117 24.73 -44.42 14.51
C SER A 117 24.30 -43.36 15.52
N ARG A 118 23.76 -42.23 15.07
CA ARG A 118 23.31 -41.10 15.92
C ARG A 118 21.78 -41.00 16.03
N VAL A 119 21.03 -41.93 15.45
CA VAL A 119 19.56 -41.92 15.54
C VAL A 119 19.15 -42.31 16.95
N ASN A 120 18.45 -41.40 17.65
CA ASN A 120 17.93 -41.58 19.01
C ASN A 120 18.99 -41.90 20.09
N SER A 121 20.27 -41.66 19.82
CA SER A 121 21.35 -41.88 20.80
C SER A 121 22.50 -40.90 20.58
N LYS A 122 23.15 -40.49 21.68
CA LYS A 122 24.35 -39.66 21.66
C LYS A 122 25.57 -40.56 21.76
N VAL A 123 26.42 -40.56 20.75
CA VAL A 123 27.73 -41.19 20.85
C VAL A 123 28.63 -40.30 21.71
N ILE A 124 29.06 -40.82 22.85
CA ILE A 124 29.99 -40.15 23.77
C ILE A 124 31.31 -40.91 23.66
N SER A 125 32.33 -40.28 23.07
CA SER A 125 33.69 -40.83 23.08
C SER A 125 34.21 -40.92 24.51
N THR A 126 34.74 -42.08 24.90
CA THR A 126 35.52 -42.25 26.14
C THR A 126 36.99 -41.85 25.97
N MET A 127 37.43 -41.60 24.73
CA MET A 127 38.78 -41.13 24.42
C MET A 127 38.87 -39.61 24.57
N GLU A 128 39.99 -39.16 25.14
CA GLU A 128 40.29 -37.75 25.36
C GLU A 128 40.55 -37.03 24.03
N ASN A 129 40.00 -35.82 23.88
CA ASN A 129 40.24 -35.01 22.69
C ASN A 129 41.67 -34.43 22.75
N PRO A 130 42.53 -34.71 21.76
CA PRO A 130 43.93 -34.30 21.81
C PRO A 130 44.12 -32.77 21.82
N VAL A 131 43.22 -32.01 21.18
CA VAL A 131 43.28 -30.55 21.15
C VAL A 131 42.90 -29.95 22.51
N LEU A 132 41.87 -30.51 23.16
CA LEU A 132 41.47 -30.08 24.51
C LEU A 132 42.53 -30.44 25.55
N LYS A 133 43.12 -31.64 25.45
CA LYS A 133 44.23 -32.06 26.32
C LYS A 133 45.44 -31.16 26.20
N ALA A 134 45.84 -30.83 24.97
CA ALA A 134 46.98 -29.94 24.72
C ALA A 134 46.74 -28.51 25.24
N ALA A 135 45.47 -28.07 25.28
CA ALA A 135 45.09 -26.78 25.86
C ALA A 135 45.07 -26.77 27.40
N GLN A 136 44.83 -27.92 28.04
CA GLN A 136 44.80 -28.07 29.51
C GLN A 136 46.19 -28.32 30.14
N GLY A 137 47.17 -28.72 29.35
CA GLY A 137 48.55 -28.98 29.79
C GLY A 137 49.48 -27.76 29.83
N LYS A 138 48.92 -26.55 29.79
CA LYS A 138 49.62 -25.26 29.95
C LYS A 138 49.01 -24.50 31.12
#